data_AF-A0AAE2QXK9-F1
#
_entry.id   AF-A0AAE2QXK9-F1
#
_cell.length_a   1.000
_cell.length_b   1.000
_cell.length_c   1.000
_cell.angle_alpha   90.00
_cell.angle_beta   90.00
_cell.angle_gamma   90.00
#
_symmetry.space_group_name_H-M   'P 1'
#
loop_
_entity.id
_entity.type
_entity.pdbx_description
1 polymer ?
#
loop_
_entity_poly.entity_id
_entity_poly.type
_entity_poly.pdbx_seq_one_letter_code
_entity_poly.pdbx_strand_id
1 'polypeptide(L)'
;MVLLRALHEGQSLSDVSQALLLQLMTETPTGTQRIKGRLPNDAVVAHKTGTSRTVDGITAATNNVGLVTLPNGQNFAIAVFVSDSTADTTTREGVIAQVARAAWDEWNQ
;
A
#
# COMPACT_ATOMS: atom_id res chain seq x y z
N MET A 1 5.89 7.64 -8.44
CA MET A 1 4.63 8.02 -7.75
C MET A 1 3.65 8.83 -8.62
N VAL A 2 3.85 8.95 -9.94
CA VAL A 2 3.01 9.82 -10.82
C VAL A 2 1.52 9.44 -10.78
N LEU A 3 1.20 8.14 -10.82
CA LEU A 3 -0.19 7.69 -10.88
C LEU A 3 -0.97 7.94 -9.57
N LEU A 4 -0.40 7.63 -8.40
CA LEU A 4 -1.05 7.88 -7.12
C LEU A 4 -1.22 9.39 -6.86
N ARG A 5 -0.26 10.19 -7.32
CA ARG A 5 -0.36 11.64 -7.26
C ARG A 5 -1.51 12.16 -8.12
N ALA A 6 -1.58 11.74 -9.39
CA ALA A 6 -2.66 12.13 -10.28
C ALA A 6 -4.04 11.71 -9.75
N LEU A 7 -4.13 10.53 -9.12
CA LEU A 7 -5.34 10.06 -8.43
C LEU A 7 -5.67 10.95 -7.23
N HIS A 8 -4.71 11.35 -6.41
CA HIS A 8 -4.94 12.21 -5.25
C HIS A 8 -5.35 13.63 -5.66
N GLU A 9 -4.71 14.18 -6.70
CA GLU A 9 -4.91 15.55 -7.19
C GLU A 9 -6.10 15.68 -8.17
N GLY A 10 -6.84 14.60 -8.46
CA GLY A 10 -8.05 14.66 -9.31
C GLY A 10 -7.79 14.92 -10.79
N GLN A 11 -6.59 14.58 -11.29
CA GLN A 11 -6.13 15.02 -12.63
C GLN A 11 -6.58 14.13 -13.80
N SER A 12 -7.32 13.03 -13.56
CA SER A 12 -7.58 12.03 -14.62
C SER A 12 -8.96 11.38 -14.57
N LEU A 13 -9.75 11.65 -13.54
CA LEU A 13 -11.06 11.05 -13.33
C LEU A 13 -12.06 12.14 -12.96
N SER A 14 -13.35 11.94 -13.26
CA SER A 14 -14.40 12.77 -12.65
C SER A 14 -14.40 12.60 -11.13
N ASP A 15 -14.87 13.61 -10.40
CA ASP A 15 -14.96 13.58 -8.93
C ASP A 15 -15.66 12.31 -8.41
N VAL A 16 -16.76 11.91 -9.07
CA VAL A 16 -17.51 10.69 -8.73
C VAL A 16 -16.67 9.42 -8.94
N SER A 17 -15.93 9.34 -10.05
CA SER A 17 -15.07 8.18 -10.34
C SER A 17 -13.85 8.12 -9.43
N GLN A 18 -13.28 9.28 -9.11
CA GLN A 18 -12.16 9.40 -8.18
C GLN A 18 -12.58 8.95 -6.78
N ALA A 19 -13.71 9.45 -6.29
CA ALA A 19 -14.28 9.07 -4.99
C ALA A 19 -14.56 7.56 -4.93
N LEU A 20 -15.19 6.99 -5.96
CA LEU A 20 -15.44 5.56 -6.05
C LEU A 20 -14.14 4.75 -6.00
N LEU A 21 -13.12 5.15 -6.76
CA LEU A 21 -11.85 4.43 -6.77
C LEU A 21 -11.13 4.50 -5.43
N LEU A 22 -11.09 5.67 -4.78
CA LEU A 22 -10.50 5.82 -3.46
C LEU A 22 -11.25 5.00 -2.40
N GLN A 23 -12.57 4.95 -2.47
CA GLN A 23 -13.38 4.09 -1.61
C GLN A 23 -13.00 2.61 -1.78
N LEU A 24 -13.02 2.10 -3.02
CA LEU A 24 -12.68 0.71 -3.32
C LEU A 24 -11.24 0.34 -2.88
N MET A 25 -10.30 1.26 -3.03
CA MET A 25 -8.92 1.08 -2.59
C MET A 25 -8.79 1.07 -1.06
N THR A 26 -9.62 1.85 -0.36
CA THR A 26 -9.62 1.93 1.12
C THR A 26 -10.24 0.68 1.73
N GLU A 27 -11.37 0.23 1.17
CA GLU A 27 -12.16 -0.91 1.62
C GLU A 27 -11.59 -2.27 1.18
N THR A 28 -10.45 -2.30 0.47
CA THR A 28 -9.90 -3.57 -0.03
C THR A 28 -9.61 -4.56 1.13
N PRO A 29 -10.07 -5.82 1.03
CA PRO A 29 -9.86 -6.82 2.08
C PRO A 29 -8.50 -7.52 2.00
N THR A 30 -7.70 -7.22 0.96
CA THR A 30 -6.46 -7.96 0.66
C THR A 30 -5.24 -7.34 1.35
N GLY A 31 -4.25 -8.16 1.73
CA GLY A 31 -2.94 -7.69 2.18
C GLY A 31 -2.95 -6.92 3.51
N THR A 32 -3.76 -7.36 4.47
CA THR A 32 -3.86 -6.74 5.81
C THR A 32 -2.52 -6.68 6.54
N GLN A 33 -1.62 -7.64 6.28
CA GLN A 33 -0.29 -7.71 6.91
C GLN A 33 0.79 -6.92 6.16
N ARG A 34 0.44 -6.17 5.11
CA ARG A 34 1.38 -5.38 4.28
C ARG A 34 1.45 -3.93 4.76
N ILE A 35 1.07 -2.94 3.94
CA ILE A 35 1.14 -1.52 4.35
C ILE A 35 0.41 -1.29 5.67
N LYS A 36 -0.79 -1.86 5.84
CA LYS A 36 -1.60 -1.75 7.07
C LYS A 36 -0.99 -2.48 8.27
N GLY A 37 -0.09 -3.45 8.07
CA GLY A 37 0.27 -4.46 9.07
C GLY A 37 1.01 -3.95 10.31
N ARG A 38 1.55 -2.72 10.28
CA ARG A 38 2.25 -2.11 11.42
C ARG A 38 1.84 -0.65 11.69
N LEU A 39 0.82 -0.16 10.98
CA LEU A 39 0.25 1.17 11.21
C LEU A 39 -0.81 1.10 12.32
N PRO A 40 -1.21 2.25 12.92
CA PRO A 40 -2.37 2.30 13.81
C PRO A 40 -3.62 1.68 13.17
N ASN A 41 -4.49 1.06 13.98
CA ASN A 41 -5.67 0.35 13.48
C ASN A 41 -6.69 1.26 12.78
N ASP A 42 -6.67 2.55 13.09
CA ASP A 42 -7.50 3.60 12.51
C ASP A 42 -6.84 4.33 11.35
N ALA A 43 -5.61 3.95 10.95
CA ALA A 43 -4.94 4.55 9.80
C ALA A 43 -5.72 4.29 8.50
N VAL A 44 -6.06 5.37 7.80
CA VAL A 44 -6.72 5.29 6.50
C VAL A 44 -5.67 5.00 5.43
N VAL A 45 -5.87 3.89 4.72
CA VAL A 45 -4.95 3.42 3.69
C VAL A 45 -5.75 3.02 2.45
N ALA A 46 -5.64 3.81 1.40
CA ALA A 46 -6.19 3.49 0.07
C ALA A 46 -5.11 2.75 -0.73
N HIS A 47 -5.25 1.44 -0.93
CA HIS A 47 -4.18 0.63 -1.53
C HIS A 47 -4.64 -0.44 -2.51
N LYS A 48 -3.66 -0.98 -3.24
CA LYS A 48 -3.80 -2.19 -4.04
C LYS A 48 -2.62 -3.13 -3.84
N THR A 49 -2.95 -4.41 -3.74
CA THR A 49 -2.01 -5.53 -3.61
C THR A 49 -1.72 -6.20 -4.96
N GLY A 50 -0.56 -6.83 -5.06
CA GLY A 50 -0.22 -7.82 -6.10
C GLY A 50 0.54 -9.00 -5.49
N THR A 51 0.25 -10.23 -5.92
CA THR A 51 0.88 -11.44 -5.37
C THR A 51 0.99 -12.49 -6.48
N SER A 52 2.18 -13.04 -6.70
CA SER A 52 2.37 -14.21 -7.55
C SER A 52 2.20 -15.51 -6.75
N ARG A 53 2.04 -16.63 -7.45
CA ARG A 53 2.30 -17.94 -6.84
C ARG A 53 3.81 -18.12 -6.62
N THR A 54 4.16 -19.08 -5.77
CA THR A 54 5.53 -19.58 -5.66
C THR A 54 5.74 -20.68 -6.69
N VAL A 55 6.81 -20.58 -7.47
CA VAL A 55 7.24 -21.58 -8.46
C VAL A 55 8.72 -21.83 -8.24
N ASP A 56 9.11 -23.10 -8.11
CA ASP A 56 10.50 -23.53 -7.86
C ASP A 56 11.17 -22.81 -6.68
N GLY A 57 10.41 -22.62 -5.59
CA GLY A 57 10.87 -21.96 -4.38
C GLY A 57 10.94 -20.43 -4.45
N ILE A 58 10.53 -19.81 -5.56
CA ILE A 58 10.58 -18.36 -5.77
C ILE A 58 9.17 -17.79 -5.89
N THR A 59 8.86 -16.77 -5.08
CA THR A 59 7.70 -15.90 -5.28
C THR A 59 8.13 -14.67 -6.07
N ALA A 60 7.78 -14.60 -7.35
CA ALA A 60 8.14 -13.52 -8.26
C ALA A 60 7.65 -12.13 -7.79
N ALA A 61 6.50 -12.04 -7.13
CA ALA A 61 5.96 -10.77 -6.67
C ALA A 61 5.16 -10.87 -5.36
N THR A 62 5.48 -10.01 -4.40
CA THR A 62 4.64 -9.64 -3.26
C THR A 62 4.68 -8.12 -3.13
N ASN A 63 3.64 -7.46 -3.65
CA ASN A 63 3.61 -6.02 -3.87
C ASN A 63 2.49 -5.36 -3.08
N ASN A 64 2.71 -4.11 -2.68
CA ASN A 64 1.63 -3.25 -2.21
C ASN A 64 1.93 -1.79 -2.55
N VAL A 65 0.95 -1.11 -3.13
CA VAL A 65 1.03 0.30 -3.51
C VAL A 65 -0.19 1.03 -2.94
N GLY A 66 -0.03 2.24 -2.41
CA GLY A 66 -1.16 2.98 -1.85
C GLY A 66 -0.85 4.40 -1.39
N LEU A 67 -1.93 5.11 -1.02
CA LEU A 67 -1.93 6.39 -0.33
C LEU A 67 -2.27 6.14 1.15
N VAL A 68 -1.47 6.72 2.04
CA VAL A 68 -1.66 6.62 3.48
C VAL A 68 -1.94 8.03 4.02
N THR A 69 -3.03 8.16 4.77
CA THR A 69 -3.42 9.43 5.41
C THR A 69 -2.83 9.50 6.81
N LEU A 70 -2.08 10.56 7.06
CA LEU A 70 -1.50 10.88 8.36
C LEU A 70 -2.55 11.54 9.29
N PRO A 71 -2.35 11.52 10.61
CA PRO A 71 -3.24 12.18 11.58
C PRO A 71 -3.47 13.67 11.33
N ASN A 72 -2.50 14.35 10.73
CA ASN A 72 -2.60 15.77 10.35
C ASN A 72 -3.38 16.01 9.03
N GLY A 73 -3.92 14.96 8.41
CA GLY A 73 -4.68 15.01 7.16
C GLY A 73 -3.83 15.01 5.88
N GLN A 74 -2.50 15.11 5.99
CA GLN A 74 -1.61 14.98 4.83
C GLN A 74 -1.55 13.52 4.36
N ASN A 75 -1.24 13.34 3.08
CA ASN A 75 -1.12 12.01 2.49
C ASN A 75 0.29 11.78 1.98
N PHE A 76 0.79 10.56 2.18
CA PHE A 76 1.99 10.10 1.48
C PHE A 76 1.67 8.93 0.57
N ALA A 77 2.35 8.87 -0.57
CA ALA A 77 2.25 7.79 -1.52
C ALA A 77 3.41 6.81 -1.33
N ILE A 78 3.11 5.52 -1.27
CA ILE A 78 4.10 4.45 -1.06
C ILE A 78 3.90 3.33 -2.08
N ALA A 79 5.00 2.77 -2.56
CA ALA A 79 5.02 1.55 -3.35
C ALA A 79 6.18 0.66 -2.93
N VAL A 80 5.87 -0.58 -2.53
CA VAL A 80 6.86 -1.58 -2.16
C VAL A 80 6.66 -2.81 -3.02
N PHE A 81 7.75 -3.25 -3.64
CA PHE A 81 7.81 -4.43 -4.49
C PHE A 81 8.84 -5.39 -3.89
N VAL A 82 8.38 -6.54 -3.41
CA VAL A 82 9.25 -7.64 -2.99
C VAL A 82 9.24 -8.66 -4.11
N SER A 83 10.33 -8.75 -4.86
CA SER A 83 10.44 -9.55 -6.08
C SER A 83 11.38 -10.73 -5.90
N ASP A 84 11.17 -11.79 -6.69
CA ASP A 84 12.02 -12.98 -6.79
C ASP A 84 12.54 -13.51 -5.45
N SER A 85 11.63 -13.58 -4.47
CA SER A 85 11.98 -13.89 -3.09
C SER A 85 11.78 -15.37 -2.78
N THR A 86 12.78 -15.96 -2.14
CA THR A 86 12.73 -17.32 -1.57
C THR A 86 12.19 -17.35 -0.14
N ALA A 87 11.93 -16.18 0.46
CA ALA A 87 11.42 -16.08 1.83
C ALA A 87 9.94 -16.49 1.90
N ASP A 88 9.46 -16.85 3.10
CA ASP A 88 8.05 -17.16 3.33
C ASP A 88 7.14 -15.92 3.23
N THR A 89 5.82 -16.15 3.17
CA THR A 89 4.83 -15.07 3.02
C THR A 89 4.88 -14.06 4.16
N THR A 90 5.00 -14.52 5.41
CA THR A 90 5.05 -13.64 6.59
C THR A 90 6.23 -12.68 6.51
N THR A 91 7.39 -13.16 6.09
CA THR A 91 8.60 -12.36 5.92
C THR A 91 8.41 -11.34 4.80
N ARG A 92 7.93 -11.77 3.62
CA ARG A 92 7.73 -10.85 2.47
C ARG A 92 6.70 -9.75 2.79
N GLU A 93 5.58 -10.08 3.42
CA GLU A 93 4.59 -9.07 3.84
C GLU A 93 5.13 -8.18 4.96
N GLY A 94 5.87 -8.77 5.90
CA GLY A 94 6.52 -8.04 6.99
C GLY A 94 7.54 -7.01 6.53
N VAL A 95 8.25 -7.24 5.42
CA VAL A 95 9.12 -6.22 4.79
C VAL A 95 8.31 -5.01 4.37
N ILE A 96 7.17 -5.22 3.70
CA ILE A 96 6.28 -4.13 3.26
C ILE A 96 5.77 -3.33 4.47
N ALA A 97 5.33 -4.03 5.52
CA ALA A 97 4.85 -3.40 6.74
C ALA A 97 5.93 -2.57 7.45
N GLN A 98 7.17 -3.05 7.46
CA GLN A 98 8.31 -2.32 8.04
C GLN A 98 8.63 -1.04 7.28
N VAL A 99 8.64 -1.08 5.95
CA VAL A 99 8.87 0.12 5.13
C VAL A 99 7.75 1.13 5.32
N ALA A 100 6.49 0.67 5.32
CA ALA A 100 5.34 1.55 5.56
C ALA A 100 5.40 2.20 6.95
N ARG A 101 5.82 1.44 7.97
CA ARG A 101 5.97 1.96 9.32
C ARG A 101 7.09 2.99 9.43
N ALA A 102 8.24 2.73 8.83
CA ALA A 102 9.35 3.69 8.81
C ALA A 102 8.95 5.01 8.14
N ALA A 103 8.22 4.95 7.02
CA ALA A 103 7.69 6.13 6.35
C ALA A 103 6.66 6.89 7.21
N TRP A 104 5.76 6.16 7.89
CA TRP A 104 4.82 6.74 8.83
C TRP A 104 5.53 7.49 9.96
N ASP A 105 6.50 6.84 10.63
CA ASP A 105 7.21 7.44 11.76
C ASP A 105 8.02 8.68 11.35
N GLU A 106 8.57 8.71 10.13
CA GLU A 106 9.31 9.86 9.60
C GLU A 106 8.39 11.06 9.29
N TRP A 107 7.25 10.82 8.66
CA TRP A 107 6.35 11.90 8.21
C TRP A 107 5.26 12.28 9.22
N ASN A 108 5.15 11.55 10.34
CA ASN A 108 4.24 11.84 11.44
C ASN A 108 4.93 12.57 12.63
N GLN A 109 6.07 13.22 12.39
CA GLN A 109 6.74 14.08 13.37
C GLN A 109 6.02 15.42 13.53
#